data_AF-A0A975ZPI0-F1
#
_entry.id   AF-A0A975ZPI0-F1
#
_cell.length_a   1.000
_cell.length_b   1.000
_cell.length_c   1.000
_cell.angle_alpha   90.00
_cell.angle_beta   90.00
_cell.angle_gamma   90.00
#
_symmetry.space_group_name_H-M   'P 1'
#
loop_
_entity.id
_entity.type
_entity.pdbx_description
1 polymer ?
#
loop_
_entity_poly.entity_id
_entity_poly.type
_entity_poly.pdbx_seq_one_letter_code
_entity_poly.pdbx_strand_id
1 'polypeptide(L)'
;MTKERASANEEARPVSLWENKDVKGHALCAEHMWRKHKDEVKSLRNRQAAYLDSLPTDPQEACHAAMRLMEGGHGYYPEGFEMARHLSCALEAMIRHSDTDDEGPERDAAIYLADKAVQSMMRATEQLDRIADILGNPGRVKREGA
;
A
#
# COMPACT_ATOMS: atom_id res chain seq x y z
N MET A 1 -14.80 -35.36 6.81
CA MET A 1 -13.72 -34.91 7.72
C MET A 1 -12.58 -35.91 7.62
N THR A 2 -11.64 -35.66 6.70
CA THR A 2 -10.44 -36.48 6.54
C THR A 2 -9.50 -36.18 7.69
N LYS A 3 -9.36 -37.15 8.60
CA LYS A 3 -8.33 -37.15 9.65
C LYS A 3 -6.98 -37.27 8.95
N GLU A 4 -6.22 -36.19 8.87
CA GLU A 4 -4.79 -36.27 8.55
C GLU A 4 -4.15 -37.18 9.60
N ARG A 5 -3.51 -38.24 9.12
CA ARG A 5 -2.76 -39.17 9.95
C ARG A 5 -1.53 -38.44 10.46
N ALA A 6 -1.48 -38.18 11.77
CA ALA A 6 -0.20 -37.92 12.42
C ALA A 6 0.75 -39.06 12.07
N SER A 7 1.95 -38.72 11.61
CA SER A 7 3.00 -39.68 11.26
C SER A 7 3.24 -40.60 12.46
N ALA A 8 3.02 -41.90 12.29
CA ALA A 8 3.05 -42.89 13.37
C ALA A 8 4.46 -43.12 13.99
N ASN A 9 5.47 -42.39 13.54
CA ASN A 9 6.88 -42.55 13.92
C ASN A 9 7.51 -41.31 14.58
N GLU A 10 6.75 -40.24 14.88
CA GLU A 10 7.29 -39.08 15.58
C GLU A 10 6.97 -39.15 17.08
N GLU A 11 8.01 -39.29 17.90
CA GLU A 11 7.89 -39.13 19.35
C GLU A 11 7.35 -37.74 19.68
N ALA A 12 6.31 -37.67 20.53
CA ALA A 12 5.71 -36.40 20.93
C ALA A 12 6.73 -35.55 21.70
N ARG A 13 7.28 -34.54 21.03
CA ARG A 13 8.23 -33.57 21.60
C ARG A 13 7.68 -32.14 21.51
N PRO A 14 8.07 -31.23 22.42
CA PRO A 14 7.65 -29.84 22.34
C PRO A 14 8.18 -29.18 21.06
N VAL A 15 7.40 -28.26 20.49
CA VAL A 15 7.84 -27.44 19.35
C VAL A 15 8.95 -26.50 19.82
N SER A 16 10.10 -26.57 19.16
CA SER A 16 11.24 -25.70 19.44
C SER A 16 11.01 -24.26 18.93
N LEU A 17 11.81 -23.32 19.45
CA LEU A 17 11.72 -21.92 19.03
C LEU A 17 12.05 -21.70 17.55
N TRP A 18 12.97 -22.50 16.98
CA TRP A 18 13.33 -22.39 15.56
C TRP A 18 12.23 -22.95 14.64
N GLU A 19 11.65 -24.11 14.96
CA GLU A 19 10.49 -24.66 14.23
C GLU A 19 9.31 -23.68 14.27
N ASN A 20 9.07 -23.03 15.42
CA ASN A 20 8.04 -22.01 15.54
C ASN A 20 8.36 -20.75 14.70
N LYS A 21 9.63 -20.35 14.60
CA LYS A 21 10.07 -19.20 13.80
C LYS A 21 9.88 -19.45 12.30
N ASP A 22 10.13 -20.67 11.82
CA ASP A 22 9.94 -21.04 10.42
C ASP A 22 8.48 -20.86 9.97
N VAL A 23 7.53 -21.10 10.87
CA VAL A 23 6.10 -20.83 10.65
C VAL A 23 5.65 -19.46 11.15
N LYS A 24 6.57 -18.48 11.23
CA LYS A 24 6.29 -17.09 11.64
C LYS A 24 5.61 -16.95 13.01
N GLY A 25 5.91 -17.87 13.93
CA GLY A 25 5.39 -17.86 15.29
C GLY A 25 3.99 -18.48 15.45
N HIS A 26 3.43 -19.07 14.40
CA HIS A 26 2.06 -19.60 14.43
C HIS A 26 1.93 -20.95 15.15
N ALA A 27 3.01 -21.74 15.30
CA ALA A 27 2.92 -23.05 15.97
C ALA A 27 2.68 -22.94 17.49
N LEU A 28 3.20 -21.89 18.13
CA LEU A 28 2.97 -21.61 19.56
C LEU A 28 1.87 -20.55 19.78
N CYS A 29 1.19 -20.12 18.72
CA CYS A 29 0.11 -19.15 18.80
C CYS A 29 -1.14 -19.81 19.40
N ALA A 30 -1.83 -19.11 20.31
CA ALA A 30 -3.10 -19.59 20.82
C ALA A 30 -4.14 -19.68 19.68
N GLU A 31 -4.91 -20.77 19.64
CA GLU A 31 -5.85 -21.07 18.55
C GLU A 31 -6.82 -19.90 18.24
N HIS A 32 -7.26 -19.15 19.24
CA HIS A 32 -8.14 -18.01 19.05
C HIS A 32 -7.47 -16.85 18.30
N MET A 33 -6.19 -16.57 18.57
CA MET A 33 -5.40 -15.56 17.85
C MET A 33 -5.14 -15.99 16.42
N TRP A 34 -4.82 -17.27 16.22
CA TRP A 34 -4.62 -17.85 14.89
C TRP A 34 -5.89 -17.79 14.03
N ARG A 35 -7.05 -18.15 14.60
CA ARG A 35 -8.34 -18.02 13.93
C ARG A 35 -8.66 -16.58 13.57
N LYS A 36 -8.51 -15.64 14.52
CA LYS A 36 -8.70 -14.21 14.27
C LYS A 36 -7.82 -13.73 13.10
N HIS A 37 -6.54 -14.08 13.10
CA HIS A 37 -5.63 -13.70 12.02
C HIS A 37 -6.04 -14.32 10.67
N LYS A 38 -6.45 -15.59 10.65
CA LYS A 38 -6.99 -16.22 9.44
C LYS A 38 -8.23 -15.52 8.90
N ASP A 39 -9.14 -15.12 9.78
CA ASP A 39 -10.36 -14.39 9.40
C ASP A 39 -10.05 -13.00 8.86
N GLU A 40 -9.09 -12.29 9.46
CA GLU A 40 -8.58 -11.00 8.95
C GLU A 40 -7.95 -11.15 7.56
N VAL A 41 -7.08 -12.15 7.38
CA VAL A 41 -6.46 -12.46 6.08
C VAL A 41 -7.52 -12.80 5.03
N LYS A 42 -8.54 -13.60 5.40
CA LYS A 42 -9.64 -13.92 4.50
C LYS A 42 -10.45 -12.68 4.13
N SER A 43 -10.74 -11.81 5.09
CA SER A 43 -11.42 -10.53 4.85
C SER A 43 -10.65 -9.65 3.87
N LEU A 44 -9.33 -9.49 4.06
CA LEU A 44 -8.48 -8.71 3.16
C LEU A 44 -8.42 -9.31 1.76
N ARG A 45 -8.33 -10.65 1.64
CA ARG A 45 -8.38 -11.33 0.33
C ARG A 45 -9.70 -11.12 -0.39
N ASN A 46 -10.81 -11.21 0.32
CA ASN A 46 -12.14 -10.97 -0.26
C ASN A 46 -12.27 -9.51 -0.73
N ARG A 47 -11.76 -8.54 0.05
CA ARG A 47 -11.71 -7.13 -0.35
C ARG A 47 -10.86 -6.93 -1.61
N GLN A 48 -9.70 -7.58 -1.68
CA GLN A 48 -8.83 -7.51 -2.86
C GLN A 48 -9.50 -8.11 -4.10
N ALA A 49 -10.16 -9.26 -3.96
CA ALA A 49 -10.88 -9.89 -5.06
C ALA A 49 -12.02 -8.98 -5.57
N ALA A 50 -12.84 -8.45 -4.65
CA ALA A 50 -13.91 -7.53 -5.01
C ALA A 50 -13.39 -6.24 -5.67
N TYR A 51 -12.25 -5.73 -5.24
CA TYR A 51 -11.60 -4.59 -5.88
C TYR A 51 -11.15 -4.92 -7.31
N LEU A 52 -10.46 -6.03 -7.53
CA LEU A 52 -10.03 -6.46 -8.86
C LEU A 52 -11.22 -6.70 -9.80
N ASP A 53 -12.30 -7.29 -9.30
CA ASP A 53 -13.54 -7.49 -10.06
C ASP A 53 -14.25 -6.16 -10.40
N SER A 54 -14.03 -5.11 -9.61
CA SER A 54 -14.60 -3.78 -9.85
C SER A 54 -13.84 -2.95 -10.89
N LEU A 55 -12.65 -3.39 -11.31
CA LEU A 55 -11.84 -2.63 -12.26
C LEU A 55 -12.48 -2.62 -13.67
N PRO A 56 -12.44 -1.49 -14.39
CA PRO A 56 -12.94 -1.42 -15.75
C PRO A 56 -12.25 -2.44 -16.64
N THR A 57 -13.02 -3.12 -17.49
CA THR A 57 -12.49 -4.07 -18.48
C THR A 57 -12.48 -3.50 -19.89
N ASP A 58 -13.36 -2.53 -20.17
CA ASP A 58 -13.35 -1.81 -21.44
C ASP A 58 -12.18 -0.79 -21.50
N PRO A 59 -11.40 -0.74 -22.59
CA PRO A 59 -10.27 0.18 -22.70
C PRO A 59 -10.66 1.66 -22.60
N GLN A 60 -11.81 2.07 -23.15
CA GLN A 60 -12.23 3.47 -23.10
C GLN A 60 -12.65 3.85 -21.68
N GLU A 61 -13.40 2.99 -21.01
CA GLU A 61 -13.77 3.18 -19.60
C GLU A 61 -12.55 3.23 -18.67
N ALA A 62 -11.55 2.39 -18.92
CA ALA A 62 -10.28 2.40 -18.17
C ALA A 62 -9.52 3.72 -18.36
N CYS A 63 -9.41 4.21 -19.60
CA CYS A 63 -8.81 5.51 -19.89
C CYS A 63 -9.56 6.67 -19.21
N HIS A 64 -10.89 6.67 -19.29
CA HIS A 64 -11.72 7.69 -18.63
C HIS A 64 -11.64 7.63 -17.10
N ALA A 65 -11.53 6.43 -16.51
CA ALA A 65 -11.33 6.26 -15.08
C ALA A 65 -9.95 6.75 -14.63
N ALA A 66 -8.89 6.41 -15.38
CA ALA A 66 -7.54 6.89 -15.13
C ALA A 66 -7.43 8.41 -15.26
N MET A 67 -8.02 9.00 -16.30
CA MET A 67 -8.05 10.46 -16.48
C MET A 67 -8.75 11.17 -15.31
N ARG A 68 -9.89 10.65 -14.83
CA ARG A 68 -10.58 11.23 -13.66
C ARG A 68 -9.73 11.23 -12.40
N LEU A 69 -8.86 10.23 -12.23
CA LEU A 69 -7.92 10.19 -11.09
C LEU A 69 -6.76 11.16 -11.28
N MET A 70 -6.33 11.39 -12.52
CA MET A 70 -5.33 12.41 -12.85
C MET A 70 -5.85 13.84 -12.73
N GLU A 71 -7.14 14.07 -12.96
CA GLU A 71 -7.77 15.41 -12.94
C GLU A 71 -8.17 15.86 -11.53
N GLY A 72 -7.24 15.79 -10.56
CA GLY A 72 -7.48 16.05 -9.14
C GLY A 72 -7.99 17.47 -8.86
N GLY A 73 -9.30 17.69 -8.98
CA GLY A 73 -10.03 18.91 -8.60
C GLY A 73 -9.75 20.17 -9.44
N HIS A 74 -8.48 20.45 -9.78
CA HIS A 74 -8.03 21.72 -10.36
C HIS A 74 -6.80 21.60 -11.29
N GLY A 75 -6.50 20.45 -11.90
CA GLY A 75 -5.32 20.33 -12.77
C GLY A 75 -5.15 18.98 -13.47
N TYR A 76 -4.02 18.80 -14.17
CA TYR A 76 -3.66 17.59 -14.92
C TYR A 76 -2.83 16.58 -14.11
N TYR A 77 -2.76 16.74 -12.79
CA TYR A 77 -1.90 15.95 -11.92
C TYR A 77 -2.68 15.33 -10.75
N PRO A 78 -2.24 14.15 -10.26
CA PRO A 78 -2.78 13.54 -9.06
C PRO A 78 -2.81 14.53 -7.88
N GLU A 79 -3.79 14.35 -7.02
CA GLU A 79 -3.92 15.08 -5.77
C GLU A 79 -2.63 14.99 -4.95
N GLY A 80 -2.18 16.13 -4.43
CA GLY A 80 -0.95 16.22 -3.64
C GLY A 80 0.31 16.42 -4.48
N PHE A 81 0.32 16.13 -5.78
CA PHE A 81 1.52 16.32 -6.61
C PHE A 81 1.96 17.79 -6.67
N GLU A 82 1.05 18.70 -7.06
CA GLU A 82 1.38 20.14 -7.11
C GLU A 82 1.69 20.71 -5.73
N MET A 83 0.98 20.27 -4.70
CA MET A 83 1.25 20.69 -3.31
C MET A 83 2.67 20.26 -2.89
N ALA A 84 3.04 19.00 -3.13
CA ALA A 84 4.38 18.51 -2.85
C ALA A 84 5.45 19.29 -3.63
N ARG A 85 5.18 19.63 -4.89
CA ARG A 85 6.07 20.45 -5.73
C ARG A 85 6.28 21.83 -5.12
N HIS A 86 5.19 22.53 -4.77
CA HIS A 86 5.26 23.87 -4.19
C HIS A 86 5.93 23.87 -2.82
N LEU A 87 5.63 22.89 -1.96
CA LEU A 87 6.27 22.73 -0.66
C LEU A 87 7.76 22.42 -0.78
N SER A 88 8.15 21.59 -1.76
CA SER A 88 9.56 21.32 -2.06
C SER A 88 10.30 22.57 -2.51
N CYS A 89 9.69 23.41 -3.38
CA CYS A 89 10.27 24.69 -3.77
C CYS A 89 10.42 25.66 -2.58
N ALA A 90 9.41 25.72 -1.70
CA ALA A 90 9.47 26.54 -0.49
C ALA A 90 10.57 26.05 0.45
N LEU A 91 10.68 24.73 0.65
CA LEU A 91 11.72 24.11 1.47
C LEU A 91 13.12 24.40 0.92
N GLU A 92 13.32 24.30 -0.39
CA GLU A 92 14.59 24.65 -1.05
C GLU A 92 14.97 26.12 -0.78
N ALA A 93 14.02 27.05 -0.95
CA ALA A 93 14.27 28.46 -0.70
C ALA A 93 14.61 28.71 0.78
N MET A 94 13.93 28.04 1.71
CA MET A 94 14.21 28.15 3.14
C MET A 94 15.61 27.66 3.49
N ILE A 95 16.02 26.49 2.98
CA ILE A 95 17.36 25.93 3.23
C ILE A 95 18.45 26.82 2.61
N ARG A 96 18.21 27.41 1.42
CA ARG A 96 19.20 28.27 0.74
C ARG A 96 19.37 29.64 1.41
N HIS A 97 18.36 30.14 2.10
CA HIS A 97 18.32 31.53 2.57
C HIS A 97 18.19 31.69 4.09
N SER A 98 18.01 30.60 4.84
CA SER A 98 17.84 30.62 6.30
C SER A 98 18.91 29.77 6.97
N ASP A 99 19.30 30.16 8.18
CA ASP A 99 20.17 29.34 9.02
C ASP A 99 19.32 28.23 9.66
N THR A 100 19.32 27.04 9.04
CA THR A 100 18.52 25.88 9.48
C THR A 100 19.32 24.87 10.29
N ASP A 101 20.60 25.18 10.54
CA ASP A 101 21.52 24.30 11.27
C ASP A 101 21.24 24.31 12.78
N ASP A 102 20.78 25.44 13.31
CA ASP A 102 20.43 25.61 14.72
C ASP A 102 18.94 25.33 15.01
N GLU A 103 18.65 24.98 16.27
CA GLU A 103 17.28 24.85 16.75
C GLU A 103 16.59 26.23 16.75
N GLY A 104 15.49 26.34 15.99
CA GLY A 104 14.75 27.59 15.86
C GLY A 104 13.48 27.47 15.02
N PRO A 105 12.63 28.52 15.01
CA PRO A 105 11.37 28.55 14.27
C PRO A 105 11.51 28.24 12.78
N GLU A 106 12.63 28.64 12.16
CA GLU A 106 12.96 28.41 10.75
C GLU A 106 13.18 26.92 10.48
N ARG A 107 13.90 26.22 11.36
CA ARG A 107 14.11 24.77 11.30
C ARG A 107 12.80 24.01 11.51
N ASP A 108 11.98 24.41 12.49
CA ASP A 108 10.68 23.79 12.75
C ASP A 108 9.72 23.96 11.56
N ALA A 109 9.70 25.14 10.95
CA ALA A 109 8.92 25.41 9.75
C ALA A 109 9.41 24.56 8.56
N ALA A 110 10.72 24.42 8.37
CA ALA A 110 11.28 23.56 7.32
C ALA A 110 10.87 22.08 7.52
N ILE A 111 10.96 21.57 8.75
CA ILE A 111 10.54 20.20 9.10
C ILE A 111 9.04 20.00 8.81
N TYR A 112 8.21 20.95 9.21
CA TYR A 112 6.77 20.89 8.96
C TYR A 112 6.44 20.86 7.46
N LEU A 113 7.08 21.73 6.66
CA LEU A 113 6.87 21.73 5.21
C LEU A 113 7.35 20.43 4.56
N ALA A 114 8.47 19.87 5.03
CA ALA A 114 8.96 18.58 4.56
C ALA A 114 7.97 17.44 4.85
N ASP A 115 7.41 17.37 6.06
CA ASP A 115 6.36 16.40 6.41
C ASP A 115 5.12 16.54 5.52
N LYS A 116 4.68 17.78 5.26
CA LYS A 116 3.56 18.03 4.34
C LYS A 116 3.86 17.66 2.90
N ALA A 117 5.10 17.87 2.44
CA ALA A 117 5.52 17.42 1.11
C ALA A 117 5.47 15.89 1.01
N VAL A 118 5.99 15.18 2.03
CA VAL A 118 5.94 13.70 2.09
C VAL A 118 4.51 13.18 2.07
N GLN A 119 3.63 13.71 2.93
CA GLN A 119 2.22 13.31 2.96
C GLN A 119 1.52 13.53 1.61
N SER A 120 1.83 14.65 0.95
CA SER A 120 1.27 14.98 -0.36
C SER A 120 1.79 14.04 -1.46
N MET A 121 3.08 13.67 -1.42
CA MET A 121 3.65 12.67 -2.32
C MET A 121 3.05 11.29 -2.11
N MET A 122 2.83 10.86 -0.86
CA MET A 122 2.19 9.57 -0.57
C MET A 122 0.80 9.47 -1.19
N ARG A 123 -0.01 10.53 -1.10
CA ARG A 123 -1.33 10.61 -1.76
C ARG A 123 -1.21 10.51 -3.28
N ALA A 124 -0.26 11.22 -3.87
CA ALA A 124 -0.01 11.15 -5.30
C ALA A 124 0.38 9.73 -5.73
N THR A 125 1.24 9.05 -4.95
CA THR A 125 1.63 7.66 -5.18
C THR A 125 0.43 6.71 -5.10
N GLU A 126 -0.42 6.83 -4.08
CA GLU A 126 -1.63 6.00 -3.96
C GLU A 126 -2.56 6.14 -5.18
N GLN A 127 -2.68 7.36 -5.72
CA GLN A 127 -3.46 7.60 -6.93
C GLN A 127 -2.80 7.02 -8.19
N LEU A 128 -1.47 7.14 -8.30
CA LEU A 128 -0.71 6.54 -9.40
C LEU A 128 -0.79 5.01 -9.38
N ASP A 129 -0.70 4.38 -8.22
CA ASP A 129 -0.87 2.94 -8.05
C ASP A 129 -2.27 2.50 -8.49
N ARG A 130 -3.31 3.26 -8.12
CA ARG A 130 -4.68 3.01 -8.56
C ARG A 130 -4.85 3.17 -10.07
N ILE A 131 -4.19 4.16 -10.68
CA ILE A 131 -4.17 4.33 -12.13
C ILE A 131 -3.48 3.13 -12.79
N ALA A 132 -2.34 2.68 -12.24
CA ALA A 132 -1.62 1.53 -12.73
C ALA A 132 -2.48 0.25 -12.66
N ASP A 133 -3.25 0.05 -11.59
CA ASP A 133 -4.19 -1.07 -11.48
C ASP A 133 -5.28 -1.03 -12.56
N ILE A 134 -5.90 0.13 -12.77
CA ILE A 134 -6.94 0.32 -13.79
C ILE A 134 -6.39 0.05 -15.19
N LEU A 135 -5.22 0.61 -15.51
CA LEU A 135 -4.61 0.49 -16.83
C LEU A 135 -3.92 -0.87 -17.05
N GLY A 136 -3.50 -1.53 -15.98
CA GLY A 136 -2.80 -2.82 -15.99
C GLY A 136 -3.71 -4.02 -15.79
N ASN A 137 -5.03 -3.83 -15.74
CA ASN A 137 -6.00 -4.89 -15.41
C ASN A 137 -5.75 -6.18 -16.21
N PRO A 138 -5.38 -7.30 -15.54
CA PRO A 138 -5.08 -8.59 -16.19
C PRO A 138 -6.26 -9.17 -16.98
N GLY A 139 -7.50 -8.83 -16.59
CA GLY A 139 -8.71 -9.22 -17.33
C GLY A 139 -8.76 -8.62 -18.73
N ARG A 140 -8.12 -7.45 -18.94
CA ARG A 140 -7.92 -6.82 -20.25
C ARG A 140 -6.82 -7.52 -21.04
N VAL A 141 -5.64 -7.71 -20.43
CA VAL A 141 -4.46 -8.34 -21.05
C VAL A 141 -4.78 -9.76 -21.58
N LYS A 142 -5.62 -10.52 -20.87
CA LYS A 142 -6.04 -11.87 -21.30
C LYS A 142 -7.02 -11.89 -22.48
N ARG A 143 -7.77 -10.82 -22.76
CA ARG A 143 -8.69 -10.73 -23.92
C ARG A 143 -8.02 -10.13 -25.15
N GLU A 144 -7.07 -9.23 -24.97
CA GLU A 144 -6.28 -8.66 -26.08
C GLU A 144 -5.22 -9.65 -26.61
N GLY A 145 -4.80 -10.60 -25.78
CA GLY A 145 -3.87 -11.68 -26.15
C GLY A 145 -4.51 -13.00 -26.61
N ALA A 146 -5.85 -13.05 -26.74
CA ALA A 146 -6.62 -14.22 -27.20
C ALA A 146 -7.22 -13.95 -28.58
#